data_AF-A0A3D0VI43-F1
#
_entry.id   AF-A0A3D0VI43-F1
#
_cell.length_a   1.000
_cell.length_b   1.000
_cell.length_c   1.000
_cell.angle_alpha   90.00
_cell.angle_beta   90.00
_cell.angle_gamma   90.00
#
_symmetry.space_group_name_H-M   'P 1'
#
loop_
_entity.id
_entity.type
_entity.pdbx_description
1 polymer ?
#
loop_
_entity_poly.entity_id
_entity_poly.type
_entity_poly.pdbx_seq_one_letter_code
_entity_poly.pdbx_strand_id
1 'polypeptide(L)'
;MKEFDFQKLDVYKKAKLFHKQMKSFISETKLERYVKDQLGRASFSVILNIAEGSSRFSKPDRKHFFVVARGSLFECVAVLDEMNDDNLLETSKYEALLSDADELSRMLYSMIVNLS
;
A
#
# COMPACT_ATOMS: atom_id res chain seq x y z
N MET A 1 2.35 -21.63 -15.23
CA MET A 1 1.04 -20.96 -15.00
C MET A 1 1.05 -19.65 -15.75
N LYS A 2 -0.04 -19.23 -16.42
CA LYS A 2 -0.09 -17.90 -17.05
C LYS A 2 -0.15 -16.83 -15.95
N GLU A 3 0.68 -15.80 -16.07
CA GLU A 3 0.74 -14.66 -15.15
C GLU A 3 0.35 -13.39 -15.93
N PHE A 4 -0.53 -12.57 -15.35
CA PHE A 4 -0.91 -11.27 -15.89
C PHE A 4 0.26 -10.27 -15.78
N ASP A 5 0.37 -9.33 -16.72
CA ASP A 5 1.55 -8.46 -16.79
C ASP A 5 1.77 -7.59 -15.55
N PHE A 6 0.70 -7.12 -14.90
CA PHE A 6 0.82 -6.34 -13.66
C PHE A 6 1.43 -7.16 -12.51
N GLN A 7 1.28 -8.49 -12.50
CA GLN A 7 1.83 -9.33 -11.45
C GLN A 7 3.37 -9.40 -11.51
N LYS A 8 3.94 -9.14 -12.68
CA LYS A 8 5.38 -9.10 -12.92
C LYS A 8 6.03 -7.82 -12.37
N LEU A 9 5.26 -6.76 -12.14
CA LEU A 9 5.76 -5.48 -11.64
C LEU A 9 6.27 -5.61 -10.21
N ASP A 10 7.49 -5.10 -9.96
CA ASP A 10 8.07 -5.17 -8.61
C ASP A 10 7.29 -4.33 -7.61
N VAL A 11 6.73 -3.19 -8.04
CA VAL A 11 5.84 -2.37 -7.20
C VAL A 11 4.62 -3.16 -6.72
N TYR A 12 4.09 -4.05 -7.58
CA TYR A 12 2.91 -4.85 -7.26
C TYR A 12 3.26 -5.98 -6.28
N LYS A 13 4.39 -6.66 -6.51
CA LYS A 13 4.91 -7.67 -5.58
C LYS A 13 5.17 -7.07 -4.20
N LYS A 14 5.76 -5.87 -4.14
CA LYS A 14 6.02 -5.16 -2.88
C LYS A 14 4.73 -4.72 -2.20
N ALA A 15 3.77 -4.16 -2.94
CA ALA A 15 2.44 -3.83 -2.40
C ALA A 15 1.72 -5.06 -1.82
N LYS A 16 1.82 -6.22 -2.48
CA LYS A 16 1.30 -7.48 -1.95
C LYS A 16 1.96 -7.91 -0.65
N LEU A 17 3.27 -7.77 -0.55
CA LEU A 17 4.00 -8.08 0.67
C LEU A 17 3.58 -7.15 1.81
N PHE A 18 3.51 -5.84 1.53
CA PHE A 18 3.05 -4.83 2.48
C PHE A 18 1.64 -5.13 3.01
N HIS A 19 0.66 -5.38 2.12
CA HIS A 19 -0.69 -5.77 2.54
C HIS A 19 -0.70 -7.07 3.36
N LYS A 20 0.16 -8.04 3.04
CA LYS A 20 0.29 -9.26 3.85
C LYS A 20 0.78 -8.93 5.27
N GLN A 21 1.75 -8.02 5.41
CA GLN A 21 2.20 -7.54 6.73
C GLN A 21 1.05 -6.85 7.48
N MET A 22 0.26 -6.00 6.81
CA MET A 22 -0.92 -5.35 7.42
C MET A 22 -1.95 -6.36 7.89
N LYS A 23 -2.23 -7.40 7.10
CA LYS A 23 -3.12 -8.49 7.51
C LYS A 23 -2.61 -9.26 8.72
N SER A 24 -1.32 -9.58 8.75
CA SER A 24 -0.69 -10.26 9.89
C SER A 24 -0.85 -9.42 11.14
N PHE A 25 -0.51 -8.14 11.05
CA PHE A 25 -0.63 -7.19 12.13
C PHE A 25 -2.07 -7.04 12.65
N ILE A 26 -3.06 -6.88 11.77
CA ILE A 26 -4.48 -6.83 12.14
C ILE A 26 -4.95 -8.10 12.86
N SER A 27 -4.39 -9.26 12.51
CA SER A 27 -4.74 -10.55 13.13
C SER A 27 -4.06 -10.79 14.47
N GLU A 28 -2.86 -10.22 14.66
CA GLU A 28 -2.03 -10.41 15.86
C GLU A 28 -2.35 -9.36 16.94
N THR A 29 -2.84 -8.18 16.55
CA THR A 29 -3.10 -7.07 17.46
C THR A 29 -4.60 -6.92 17.76
N LYS A 30 -4.92 -6.68 19.03
CA LYS A 30 -6.29 -6.35 19.45
C LYS A 30 -6.59 -4.89 19.12
N LEU A 31 -7.20 -4.68 17.95
CA LEU A 31 -7.59 -3.36 17.46
C LEU A 31 -9.10 -3.16 17.45
N GLU A 32 -9.51 -1.90 17.55
CA GLU A 32 -10.88 -1.48 17.28
C GLU A 32 -11.29 -1.82 15.85
N ARG A 33 -12.57 -2.14 15.65
CA ARG A 33 -13.09 -2.59 14.35
C ARG A 33 -12.79 -1.59 13.23
N TYR A 34 -12.98 -0.30 13.51
CA TYR A 34 -12.78 0.75 12.50
C TYR A 34 -11.30 0.82 12.06
N VAL A 35 -10.33 0.63 12.97
CA VAL A 35 -8.90 0.63 12.65
C VAL A 35 -8.56 -0.54 11.72
N LYS A 36 -9.05 -1.74 12.06
CA LYS A 36 -8.89 -2.94 11.22
C LYS A 36 -9.44 -2.73 9.82
N ASP A 37 -10.63 -2.17 9.73
CA ASP A 37 -11.31 -1.93 8.46
C ASP A 37 -10.57 -0.89 7.62
N GLN A 38 -10.14 0.23 8.24
CA GLN A 38 -9.40 1.28 7.53
C GLN A 38 -8.04 0.78 7.02
N LEU A 39 -7.24 0.15 7.88
CA LEU A 39 -5.92 -0.36 7.50
C LEU A 39 -6.02 -1.48 6.45
N GLY A 40 -6.98 -2.39 6.63
CA GLY A 40 -7.22 -3.50 5.71
C GLY A 40 -7.67 -3.02 4.32
N ARG A 41 -8.60 -2.07 4.27
CA ARG A 41 -9.12 -1.51 3.01
C ARG A 41 -8.08 -0.64 2.31
N ALA A 42 -7.39 0.24 3.04
CA ALA A 42 -6.36 1.11 2.47
C ALA A 42 -5.23 0.28 1.86
N SER A 43 -4.68 -0.70 2.59
CA SER A 43 -3.59 -1.54 2.08
C SER A 43 -4.00 -2.42 0.91
N PHE A 44 -5.24 -2.91 0.90
CA PHE A 44 -5.76 -3.67 -0.24
C PHE A 44 -5.98 -2.77 -1.47
N SER A 45 -6.46 -1.55 -1.26
CA SER A 45 -6.65 -0.53 -2.31
C SER A 45 -5.35 -0.23 -3.07
N VAL A 46 -4.19 -0.23 -2.41
CA VAL A 46 -2.89 -0.06 -3.08
C VAL A 46 -2.69 -1.12 -4.17
N ILE A 47 -2.94 -2.39 -3.85
CA ILE A 47 -2.78 -3.53 -4.78
C ILE A 47 -3.77 -3.41 -5.94
N LEU A 48 -5.04 -3.13 -5.62
CA LEU A 48 -6.12 -3.04 -6.60
C LEU A 48 -5.86 -1.92 -7.61
N ASN A 49 -5.46 -0.74 -7.14
CA ASN A 49 -5.19 0.40 -7.99
C ASN A 49 -3.92 0.21 -8.85
N ILE A 50 -2.88 -0.48 -8.36
CA ILE A 50 -1.73 -0.84 -9.21
C ILE A 50 -2.17 -1.77 -10.36
N ALA A 51 -2.96 -2.80 -10.05
CA ALA A 51 -3.43 -3.75 -11.05
C ALA A 51 -4.35 -3.06 -12.08
N GLU A 52 -5.31 -2.28 -11.61
CA GLU A 52 -6.26 -1.58 -12.46
C GLU A 52 -5.58 -0.50 -13.31
N GLY A 53 -4.70 0.30 -12.69
CA GLY A 53 -3.87 1.27 -13.39
C GLY A 53 -3.04 0.62 -14.49
N SER A 54 -2.46 -0.55 -14.25
CA SER A 54 -1.66 -1.26 -15.26
C SER A 54 -2.47 -1.72 -16.48
N SER A 55 -3.80 -1.80 -16.37
CA SER A 55 -4.70 -2.17 -17.47
C SER A 55 -5.13 -1.00 -18.36
N ARG A 56 -4.92 0.25 -17.93
CA ARG A 56 -5.43 1.43 -18.65
C ARG A 56 -4.57 1.77 -19.85
N PHE A 57 -5.22 2.16 -20.95
CA PHE A 57 -4.54 2.49 -22.21
C PHE A 57 -3.94 3.90 -22.18
N SER A 58 -4.72 4.89 -21.72
CA SER A 58 -4.29 6.29 -21.73
C SER A 58 -3.29 6.56 -20.60
N LYS A 59 -2.30 7.43 -20.84
CA LYS A 59 -1.39 7.87 -19.76
C LYS A 59 -2.13 8.58 -18.61
N PRO A 60 -3.09 9.51 -18.87
CA PRO A 60 -3.81 10.17 -17.79
C PRO A 60 -4.58 9.21 -16.88
N ASP A 61 -5.27 8.22 -17.43
CA ASP A 61 -6.01 7.25 -16.63
C ASP A 61 -5.08 6.38 -15.79
N ARG A 62 -3.99 5.87 -16.38
CA ARG A 62 -2.96 5.12 -15.63
C ARG A 62 -2.44 5.93 -14.45
N LYS A 63 -2.11 7.20 -14.70
CA LYS A 63 -1.58 8.11 -13.70
C LYS A 63 -2.58 8.31 -12.56
N HIS A 64 -3.86 8.47 -12.87
CA HIS A 64 -4.91 8.61 -11.86
C HIS A 64 -4.91 7.42 -10.88
N PHE A 65 -4.91 6.18 -11.37
CA PHE A 65 -4.87 5.00 -10.51
C PHE A 65 -3.60 4.92 -9.67
N PHE A 66 -2.43 5.25 -10.21
CA PHE A 66 -1.20 5.23 -9.42
C PHE A 66 -1.16 6.34 -8.35
N VAL A 67 -1.77 7.51 -8.63
CA VAL A 67 -1.98 8.56 -7.61
C VAL A 67 -2.89 8.05 -6.50
N VAL A 68 -4.00 7.38 -6.83
CA VAL A 68 -4.90 6.78 -5.83
C VAL A 68 -4.18 5.71 -5.01
N ALA A 69 -3.41 4.82 -5.65
CA ALA A 69 -2.61 3.81 -4.94
C ALA A 69 -1.65 4.45 -3.94
N ARG A 70 -0.98 5.55 -4.31
CA ARG A 70 -0.07 6.29 -3.42
C ARG A 70 -0.83 6.98 -2.28
N GLY A 71 -2.01 7.53 -2.56
CA GLY A 71 -2.91 8.08 -1.55
C GLY A 71 -3.33 7.02 -0.51
N SER A 72 -3.79 5.86 -0.95
CA SER A 72 -4.16 4.76 -0.03
C SER A 72 -2.96 4.22 0.77
N LEU A 73 -1.75 4.31 0.24
CA LEU A 73 -0.55 3.98 1.01
C LEU A 73 -0.31 4.99 2.14
N PHE A 74 -0.55 6.29 1.90
CA PHE A 74 -0.48 7.31 2.94
C PHE A 74 -1.57 7.15 4.00
N GLU A 75 -2.77 6.69 3.63
CA GLU A 75 -3.79 6.30 4.60
C GLU A 75 -3.30 5.17 5.51
N CYS A 76 -2.59 4.17 4.97
CA CYS A 76 -1.97 3.12 5.79
C CYS A 76 -0.96 3.70 6.78
N VAL A 77 -0.09 4.60 6.31
CA VAL A 77 0.92 5.26 7.15
C VAL A 77 0.25 6.06 8.26
N ALA A 78 -0.79 6.84 7.97
CA ALA A 78 -1.52 7.62 8.97
C ALA A 78 -2.16 6.72 10.05
N VAL A 79 -2.70 5.57 9.67
CA VAL A 79 -3.23 4.61 10.64
C VAL A 79 -2.11 3.99 11.48
N LEU A 80 -0.98 3.61 10.87
CA LEU A 80 0.16 3.07 11.61
C LEU A 80 0.77 4.10 12.59
N ASP A 81 0.78 5.37 12.21
CA ASP A 81 1.29 6.47 13.02
C ASP A 81 0.45 6.69 14.28
N GLU A 82 -0.88 6.75 14.11
CA GLU A 82 -1.81 6.84 15.24
C GLU A 82 -1.64 5.66 16.20
N MET A 83 -1.52 4.45 15.64
CA MET A 83 -1.35 3.25 16.45
C MET A 83 -0.01 3.21 17.19
N ASN A 84 1.01 3.86 16.65
CA ASN A 84 2.29 4.03 17.32
C ASN A 84 2.16 5.02 18.49
N ASP A 85 1.42 6.12 18.33
CA ASP A 85 1.11 7.06 19.42
C ASP A 85 0.35 6.38 20.57
N ASP A 86 -0.55 5.45 20.24
CA ASP A 86 -1.27 4.61 21.19
C ASP A 86 -0.43 3.48 21.79
N ASN A 87 0.86 3.37 21.42
CA ASN A 87 1.79 2.32 21.87
C ASN A 87 1.33 0.89 21.51
N LEU A 88 0.58 0.73 20.42
CA LEU A 88 0.11 -0.57 19.90
C LEU A 88 1.12 -1.26 18.97
N LEU A 89 2.25 -0.60 18.70
CA LEU A 89 3.34 -1.06 17.86
C LEU A 89 4.65 -0.96 18.61
N GLU A 90 5.47 -2.00 18.53
CA GLU A 90 6.88 -1.88 18.89
C GLU A 90 7.56 -0.89 17.94
N THR A 91 8.39 0.01 18.47
CA THR A 91 9.06 1.06 17.68
C THR A 91 9.83 0.49 16.49
N SER A 92 10.55 -0.62 16.69
CA SER A 92 11.30 -1.30 15.62
C SER A 92 10.37 -1.83 14.51
N LYS A 93 9.17 -2.30 14.88
CA LYS A 93 8.17 -2.76 13.93
C LYS A 93 7.57 -1.59 13.14
N TYR A 94 7.27 -0.50 13.83
CA TYR A 94 6.77 0.73 13.21
C TYR A 94 7.77 1.28 12.19
N GLU A 95 9.04 1.43 12.58
CA GLU A 95 10.12 1.90 11.70
C GLU A 95 10.29 1.01 10.45
N ALA A 96 10.25 -0.31 10.63
CA ALA A 96 10.33 -1.25 9.51
C ALA A 96 9.14 -1.09 8.54
N LEU A 97 7.92 -0.95 9.06
CA LEU A 97 6.72 -0.73 8.25
C LEU A 97 6.75 0.61 7.51
N LEU A 98 7.24 1.67 8.16
CA LEU A 98 7.44 2.98 7.52
C LEU A 98 8.47 2.90 6.40
N SER A 99 9.60 2.23 6.62
CA SER A 99 10.62 2.03 5.59
C SER A 99 10.03 1.30 4.38
N ASP A 100 9.21 0.27 4.61
CA ASP A 100 8.55 -0.48 3.55
C ASP A 100 7.56 0.38 2.75
N ALA A 101 6.77 1.20 3.46
CA ALA A 101 5.81 2.12 2.86
C ALA A 101 6.50 3.26 2.09
N ASP A 102 7.57 3.83 2.62
CA ASP A 102 8.36 4.89 1.99
C ASP A 102 8.99 4.41 0.67
N GLU A 103 9.57 3.21 0.65
CA GLU A 103 10.06 2.60 -0.59
C GLU A 103 8.93 2.41 -1.60
N LEU A 104 7.79 1.85 -1.18
CA LEU A 104 6.65 1.66 -2.07
C LEU A 104 6.09 2.99 -2.61
N SER A 105 6.08 4.04 -1.78
CA SER A 105 5.71 5.41 -2.17
C SER A 105 6.66 5.97 -3.24
N ARG A 106 7.98 5.75 -3.10
CA ARG A 106 8.96 6.14 -4.12
C ARG A 106 8.75 5.40 -5.44
N MET A 107 8.46 4.11 -5.40
CA MET A 107 8.15 3.32 -6.60
C MET A 107 6.92 3.87 -7.32
N LEU A 108 5.82 4.10 -6.57
CA LEU A 108 4.59 4.69 -7.11
C LEU A 108 4.83 6.09 -7.66
N TYR A 109 5.59 6.92 -6.96
CA TYR A 109 5.96 8.26 -7.42
C TYR A 109 6.71 8.19 -8.76
N SER A 110 7.70 7.30 -8.89
CA SER A 110 8.42 7.08 -10.14
C SER A 110 7.47 6.73 -11.30
N MET A 111 6.50 5.84 -11.06
CA MET A 111 5.49 5.52 -12.08
C MET A 111 4.61 6.71 -12.46
N ILE A 112 4.20 7.54 -11.49
CA ILE A 112 3.37 8.73 -11.72
C ILE A 112 4.11 9.76 -12.56
N VAL A 113 5.39 10.03 -12.25
CA VAL A 113 6.19 11.03 -12.97
C VAL A 113 6.57 10.57 -14.38
N ASN A 114 6.80 9.27 -14.59
CA ASN A 114 7.13 8.71 -15.90
C ASN A 114 5.92 8.60 -16.86
N LEU A 115 4.72 8.92 -16.37
CA LEU A 115 3.48 8.99 -17.16
C LEU A 115 3.13 10.41 -17.62
N SER A 116 4.06 11.37 -17.51
CA SER A 116 3.95 12.69 -18.13
C SER A 116 3.80 12.64 -19.66
#